data_AF-A0A4P9IZV8-F1
#
_entry.id   AF-A0A4P9IZV8-F1
#
_cell.length_a   1.000
_cell.length_b   1.000
_cell.length_c   1.000
_cell.angle_alpha   90.00
_cell.angle_beta   90.00
_cell.angle_gamma   90.00
#
_symmetry.space_group_name_H-M   'P 1'
#
loop_
_entity.id
_entity.type
_entity.pdbx_description
1 polymer ?
#
loop_
_entity_poly.entity_id
_entity_poly.type
_entity_poly.pdbx_seq_one_letter_code
_entity_poly.pdbx_strand_id
1 'polypeptide(L)'
;MESILRLFCLILIMFVSGCASIYGITGADEGKRVGNSFKYNIIHPGLGVTIIEPYSEKLTPIETIGKSSPSPLNHTIKFGTSENMHTLKIVGKYEKDLYLDDAYYGSIWNGDVLVKNGVLFINGKIAEKIEN
;
A
#
# COMPACT_ATOMS: atom_id res chain seq x y z
N MET A 1 -35.38 -21.15 -27.46
CA MET A 1 -35.45 -19.82 -26.81
C MET A 1 -34.54 -19.73 -25.58
N GLU A 2 -34.52 -20.74 -24.70
CA GLU A 2 -33.70 -20.74 -23.48
C GLU A 2 -32.18 -20.65 -23.69
N SER A 3 -31.65 -21.28 -24.74
CA SER A 3 -30.19 -21.33 -24.98
C SER A 3 -29.59 -19.97 -25.38
N ILE A 4 -30.35 -19.13 -26.09
CA ILE A 4 -29.91 -17.79 -26.49
C ILE A 4 -29.91 -16.85 -25.27
N LEU A 5 -30.92 -16.97 -24.41
CA LEU A 5 -31.01 -16.21 -23.17
C LEU A 5 -29.83 -16.53 -22.22
N ARG A 6 -29.46 -17.81 -22.09
CA ARG A 6 -28.28 -18.23 -21.30
C ARG A 6 -26.98 -17.70 -21.86
N LEU A 7 -26.81 -17.70 -23.19
CA LEU A 7 -25.62 -17.14 -23.84
C LEU A 7 -25.54 -15.62 -23.64
N PHE A 8 -26.67 -14.93 -23.70
CA PHE A 8 -26.76 -13.49 -23.44
C PHE A 8 -26.41 -13.16 -21.98
N CYS A 9 -26.88 -13.95 -21.02
CA CYS A 9 -26.50 -13.79 -19.61
C CYS A 9 -24.99 -14.01 -19.38
N LEU A 10 -24.38 -15.01 -20.02
CA LEU A 10 -22.94 -15.27 -19.91
C LEU A 10 -22.10 -14.13 -20.50
N ILE A 11 -22.51 -13.58 -21.65
CA ILE A 11 -21.86 -12.41 -22.25
C ILE A 11 -22.03 -11.19 -21.36
N LEU A 12 -23.22 -10.98 -20.79
CA LEU A 12 -23.48 -9.87 -19.86
C LEU A 12 -22.57 -9.97 -18.63
N ILE A 13 -22.48 -11.15 -18.00
CA ILE A 13 -21.60 -11.40 -16.84
C ILE A 13 -20.13 -11.10 -17.18
N MET A 14 -19.66 -11.53 -18.36
CA MET A 14 -18.30 -11.22 -18.82
C MET A 14 -18.08 -9.72 -19.08
N PHE A 15 -19.10 -9.01 -19.57
CA PHE A 15 -19.07 -7.55 -19.75
C PHE A 15 -19.10 -6.77 -18.42
N VAL A 16 -19.84 -7.23 -17.39
CA VAL A 16 -19.82 -6.58 -16.06
C VAL A 16 -18.54 -6.90 -15.28
N SER A 17 -17.87 -8.02 -15.58
CA SER A 17 -16.51 -8.31 -15.09
C SER A 17 -15.42 -7.59 -15.89
N GLY A 18 -15.80 -6.65 -16.78
CA GLY A 18 -14.88 -5.78 -17.49
C GLY A 18 -13.89 -5.19 -16.50
N CYS A 19 -12.62 -5.59 -16.66
CA CYS A 19 -11.50 -5.26 -15.80
C CYS A 19 -11.63 -3.82 -15.30
N ALA A 20 -12.04 -3.67 -14.04
CA ALA A 20 -11.81 -2.44 -13.32
C ALA A 20 -10.30 -2.30 -13.25
N SER A 21 -9.74 -1.62 -14.25
CA SER A 21 -8.41 -1.06 -14.17
C SER A 21 -8.48 -0.11 -13.00
N ILE A 22 -8.16 -0.61 -11.80
CA ILE A 22 -7.89 0.20 -10.63
C ILE A 22 -6.71 1.06 -11.05
N TYR A 23 -7.01 2.22 -11.64
CA TYR A 23 -6.06 3.29 -11.87
C TYR A 23 -5.73 3.79 -10.48
N GLY A 24 -4.69 3.19 -9.92
CA GLY A 24 -4.26 3.49 -8.58
C GLY A 24 -3.51 4.78 -8.57
N ILE A 25 -4.15 5.85 -8.11
CA ILE A 25 -3.41 7.03 -7.65
C ILE A 25 -2.70 6.58 -6.36
N THR A 26 -1.38 6.71 -6.35
CA THR A 26 -0.54 6.47 -5.19
C THR A 26 0.00 7.80 -4.70
N GLY A 27 0.05 8.01 -3.38
CA GLY A 27 0.60 9.24 -2.81
C GLY A 27 0.56 9.23 -1.29
N ALA A 28 1.03 10.31 -0.68
CA ALA A 28 0.96 10.57 0.76
C ALA A 28 0.31 11.92 1.02
N ASP A 29 -0.33 12.07 2.17
CA ASP A 29 -0.58 13.40 2.73
C ASP A 29 0.72 14.04 3.26
N GLU A 30 0.68 15.35 3.56
CA GLU A 30 1.81 16.06 4.18
C GLU A 30 2.08 15.59 5.64
N GLY A 31 1.23 14.70 6.15
CA GLY A 31 1.18 14.25 7.53
C GLY A 31 0.71 15.32 8.51
N LYS A 32 0.43 14.87 9.74
CA LYS A 32 -0.05 15.73 10.82
C LYS A 32 0.56 15.33 12.15
N ARG A 33 0.84 16.34 12.98
CA ARG A 33 1.25 16.11 14.36
C ARG A 33 0.08 15.61 15.20
N VAL A 34 0.31 14.53 15.95
CA VAL A 34 -0.64 13.94 16.90
C VAL A 34 0.11 13.70 18.22
N GLY A 35 0.00 14.64 19.15
CA GLY A 35 0.77 14.63 20.39
C GLY A 35 2.29 14.69 20.14
N ASN A 36 3.00 13.65 20.57
CA ASN A 36 4.46 13.50 20.40
C ASN A 36 4.83 12.65 19.18
N SER A 37 3.90 12.43 18.27
CA SER A 37 4.12 11.68 17.03
C SER A 37 3.66 12.48 15.82
N PHE A 38 4.12 12.05 14.66
CA PHE A 38 3.69 12.56 13.36
C PHE A 38 3.09 11.39 12.58
N LYS A 39 1.88 11.58 12.05
CA LYS A 39 1.12 10.56 11.34
C LYS A 39 0.96 10.95 9.88
N TYR A 40 1.28 10.04 8.97
CA TYR A 40 1.05 10.15 7.54
C TYR A 40 0.01 9.12 7.10
N ASN A 41 -0.91 9.52 6.22
CA ASN A 41 -1.81 8.61 5.54
C ASN A 41 -1.37 8.47 4.08
N ILE A 42 -1.22 7.22 3.65
CA ILE A 42 -0.72 6.87 2.33
C ILE A 42 -1.88 6.31 1.52
N ILE A 43 -2.10 6.90 0.35
CA ILE A 43 -3.08 6.44 -0.61
C ILE A 43 -2.43 5.30 -1.41
N HIS A 44 -2.95 4.10 -1.24
CA HIS A 44 -2.61 2.95 -2.07
C HIS A 44 -3.88 2.15 -2.37
N PRO A 45 -4.10 1.67 -3.61
CA PRO A 45 -5.38 1.06 -3.96
C PRO A 45 -5.63 -0.24 -3.22
N GLY A 46 -6.73 -0.31 -2.47
CA GLY A 46 -7.09 -1.50 -1.69
C GLY A 46 -6.30 -1.69 -0.40
N LEU A 47 -5.45 -0.74 0.01
CA LEU A 47 -4.78 -0.74 1.32
C LEU A 47 -5.01 0.56 2.07
N GLY A 48 -5.34 0.46 3.36
CA GLY A 48 -5.25 1.55 4.32
C GLY A 48 -3.84 1.62 4.88
N VAL A 49 -2.99 2.50 4.34
CA VAL A 49 -1.58 2.57 4.75
C VAL A 49 -1.35 3.79 5.64
N THR A 50 -0.83 3.57 6.84
CA THR A 50 -0.50 4.61 7.82
C THR A 50 0.94 4.49 8.27
N ILE A 51 1.65 5.61 8.37
CA ILE A 51 2.99 5.67 8.95
C ILE A 51 2.95 6.60 10.17
N ILE A 52 3.54 6.17 11.28
CA ILE A 52 3.63 6.94 12.53
C ILE A 52 5.10 6.98 12.96
N GLU A 53 5.65 8.19 12.97
CA GLU A 53 7.00 8.45 13.45
C GLU A 53 6.97 9.27 14.74
N PRO A 54 7.96 9.15 15.62
CA PRO A 54 8.15 10.09 16.72
C PRO A 54 8.36 11.50 16.17
N TYR A 55 7.78 12.51 16.81
CA TYR A 55 8.01 13.89 16.40
C TYR A 55 9.49 14.25 16.59
N SER A 56 10.10 14.80 15.55
CA SER A 56 11.46 15.32 15.55
C SER A 56 11.56 16.51 14.59
N GLU A 57 12.35 17.51 14.94
CA GLU A 57 12.67 18.63 14.03
C GLU A 57 13.50 18.18 12.83
N LYS A 58 14.13 16.99 12.92
CA LYS A 58 14.89 16.35 11.85
C LYS A 58 14.03 15.45 10.95
N LEU A 59 12.71 15.42 11.14
CA LEU A 59 11.81 14.67 10.25
C LEU A 59 11.93 15.22 8.83
N THR A 60 12.17 14.33 7.88
CA THR A 60 12.18 14.70 6.47
C THR A 60 10.76 14.72 5.92
N PRO A 61 10.46 15.56 4.91
CA PRO A 61 9.21 15.44 4.17
C PRO A 61 9.03 14.01 3.66
N ILE A 62 7.79 13.51 3.72
CA ILE A 62 7.49 12.17 3.20
C ILE A 62 7.60 12.19 1.67
N GLU A 63 8.25 11.18 1.11
CA GLU A 63 8.39 11.04 -0.34
C GLU A 63 7.67 9.77 -0.80
N THR A 64 6.84 9.90 -1.83
CA THR A 64 6.20 8.75 -2.48
C THR A 64 6.61 8.66 -3.93
N ILE A 65 7.15 7.52 -4.32
CA ILE A 65 7.50 7.18 -5.69
C ILE A 65 6.56 6.05 -6.13
N GLY A 66 5.53 6.41 -6.87
CA GLY A 66 4.57 5.47 -7.45
C GLY A 66 4.73 5.36 -8.95
N LYS A 67 4.96 4.15 -9.46
CA LYS A 67 4.86 3.86 -10.90
C LYS A 67 3.76 2.82 -11.12
N SER A 68 2.70 3.24 -11.82
CA SER A 68 1.57 2.39 -12.19
C SER A 68 1.82 1.57 -13.47
N SER A 69 2.95 1.77 -14.16
CA SER A 69 3.28 1.08 -15.40
C SER A 69 4.80 0.95 -15.62
N PRO A 70 5.28 -0.18 -16.20
CA PRO A 70 4.55 -1.43 -16.45
C PRO A 70 4.31 -2.21 -15.15
N SER A 71 3.30 -3.10 -15.15
CA SER A 71 3.01 -3.96 -13.99
C SER A 71 4.21 -4.81 -13.57
N PRO A 72 4.43 -5.04 -12.27
CA PRO A 72 3.55 -4.73 -11.14
C PRO A 72 3.56 -3.24 -10.73
N LEU A 73 2.44 -2.79 -10.14
CA LEU A 73 2.37 -1.48 -9.47
C LEU A 73 3.46 -1.44 -8.39
N ASN A 74 4.38 -0.49 -8.49
CA ASN A 74 5.44 -0.29 -7.51
C ASN A 74 5.18 1.04 -6.81
N HIS A 75 4.90 0.97 -5.51
CA HIS A 75 4.74 2.14 -4.66
C HIS A 75 5.77 2.12 -3.54
N THR A 76 6.73 3.04 -3.61
CA THR A 76 7.76 3.21 -2.60
C THR A 76 7.49 4.47 -1.80
N ILE A 77 7.52 4.37 -0.48
CA ILE A 77 7.34 5.47 0.46
C ILE A 77 8.60 5.58 1.29
N LYS A 78 9.23 6.76 1.30
CA LYS A 78 10.37 7.07 2.16
C LYS A 78 9.93 8.02 3.28
N PHE A 79 10.34 7.71 4.50
CA PHE A 79 9.92 8.42 5.70
C PHE A 79 10.95 8.26 6.81
N GLY A 80 10.89 9.14 7.81
CA GLY A 80 11.78 9.12 8.97
C GLY A 80 12.57 10.42 9.09
N THR A 81 13.80 10.31 9.59
CA THR A 81 14.68 11.47 9.79
C THR A 81 15.88 11.41 8.86
N SER A 82 16.63 12.51 8.74
CA SER A 82 17.87 12.54 7.96
C SER A 82 18.93 11.53 8.43
N GLU A 83 18.85 11.06 9.68
CA GLU A 83 19.80 10.11 10.29
C GLU A 83 19.28 8.67 10.30
N ASN A 84 17.96 8.48 10.24
CA ASN A 84 17.32 7.17 10.25
C ASN A 84 16.13 7.20 9.29
N MET A 85 16.40 6.88 8.02
CA MET A 85 15.44 6.88 6.93
C MET A 85 14.96 5.45 6.68
N HIS A 86 13.66 5.28 6.59
CA HIS A 86 13.00 4.01 6.30
C HIS A 86 12.36 4.04 4.92
N THR A 87 12.23 2.86 4.32
CA THR A 87 11.56 2.68 3.03
C THR A 87 10.51 1.59 3.13
N LEU A 88 9.24 1.95 2.96
CA LEU A 88 8.14 1.00 2.77
C LEU A 88 7.91 0.84 1.26
N LYS A 89 8.09 -0.37 0.73
CA LYS A 89 7.82 -0.70 -0.67
C LYS A 89 6.65 -1.67 -0.74
N ILE A 90 5.66 -1.31 -1.54
CA ILE A 90 4.46 -2.09 -1.82
C ILE A 90 4.50 -2.47 -3.30
N VAL A 91 4.57 -3.76 -3.59
CA VAL A 91 4.70 -4.30 -4.95
C VAL A 91 3.47 -5.13 -5.28
N GLY A 92 2.80 -4.81 -6.38
CA GLY A 92 1.64 -5.55 -6.85
C GLY A 92 0.37 -4.71 -6.86
N LYS A 93 -0.58 -5.09 -7.72
CA LYS A 93 -1.87 -4.40 -7.90
C LYS A 93 -2.98 -5.06 -7.10
N TYR A 94 -2.98 -6.39 -7.03
CA TYR A 94 -4.03 -7.19 -6.38
C TYR A 94 -3.51 -7.75 -5.07
N GLU A 95 -2.78 -8.85 -5.13
CA GLU A 95 -1.87 -9.26 -4.06
C GLU A 95 -0.67 -8.31 -4.03
N LYS A 96 -0.34 -7.83 -2.84
CA LYS A 96 0.66 -6.79 -2.61
C LYS A 96 1.70 -7.30 -1.66
N ASP A 97 2.91 -7.44 -2.16
CA ASP A 97 4.07 -7.78 -1.36
C ASP A 97 4.52 -6.54 -0.60
N LEU A 98 4.74 -6.70 0.70
CA LEU A 98 5.15 -5.63 1.60
C LEU A 98 6.62 -5.83 1.97
N TYR A 99 7.41 -4.79 1.72
CA TYR A 99 8.81 -4.72 2.12
C TYR A 99 9.05 -3.49 2.98
N LEU A 100 9.74 -3.67 4.10
CA LEU A 100 10.23 -2.56 4.93
C LEU A 100 11.75 -2.67 5.01
N ASP A 101 12.44 -1.61 4.58
CA ASP A 101 13.90 -1.55 4.50
C ASP A 101 14.49 -2.75 3.73
N ASP A 102 13.91 -3.01 2.56
CA ASP A 102 14.22 -4.11 1.64
C ASP A 102 14.00 -5.54 2.18
N ALA A 103 13.56 -5.69 3.43
CA ALA A 103 13.16 -6.98 3.99
C ALA A 103 11.69 -7.28 3.66
N TYR A 104 11.37 -8.52 3.27
CA TYR A 104 10.02 -8.97 2.96
C TYR A 104 9.26 -9.38 4.23
N TYR A 105 7.98 -8.99 4.32
CA TYR A 105 7.12 -9.23 5.50
C TYR A 105 5.82 -9.99 5.17
N GLY A 106 5.64 -10.39 3.91
CA GLY A 106 4.45 -11.09 3.45
C GLY A 106 3.65 -10.32 2.39
N SER A 107 2.55 -10.93 1.98
CA SER A 107 1.67 -10.42 0.95
C SER A 107 0.24 -10.28 1.46
N ILE A 108 -0.45 -9.24 0.98
CA ILE A 108 -1.83 -8.95 1.36
C ILE A 108 -2.66 -8.50 0.16
N TRP A 109 -3.91 -8.93 0.10
CA TRP A 109 -4.83 -8.54 -0.96
C TRP A 109 -5.48 -7.18 -0.65
N ASN A 110 -6.03 -7.05 0.56
CA ASN A 110 -6.64 -5.85 1.10
C ASN A 110 -6.48 -5.79 2.63
N GLY A 111 -6.58 -4.60 3.20
CA GLY A 111 -6.52 -4.39 4.64
C GLY A 111 -5.69 -3.19 5.03
N ASP A 112 -5.27 -3.19 6.29
CA ASP A 112 -4.54 -2.08 6.90
C ASP A 112 -3.07 -2.42 7.08
N VAL A 113 -2.20 -1.50 6.66
CA VAL A 113 -0.76 -1.56 6.90
C VAL A 113 -0.39 -0.36 7.75
N LEU A 114 0.21 -0.62 8.90
CA LEU A 114 0.72 0.41 9.79
C LEU A 114 2.22 0.22 9.93
N VAL A 115 3.01 1.26 9.67
CA VAL A 115 4.39 1.32 10.14
C VAL A 115 4.45 2.26 11.33
N LYS A 116 5.00 1.79 12.45
CA LYS A 116 5.18 2.61 13.63
C LYS A 116 6.57 2.38 14.20
N ASN A 117 7.38 3.45 14.26
CA ASN A 117 8.75 3.41 14.77
C ASN A 117 9.59 2.28 14.12
N GLY A 118 9.52 2.15 12.80
CA GLY A 118 10.24 1.10 12.07
C GLY A 118 9.69 -0.33 12.24
N VAL A 119 8.54 -0.54 12.90
CA VAL A 119 7.89 -1.84 13.00
C VAL A 119 6.68 -1.90 12.07
N LEU A 120 6.59 -2.94 11.25
CA LEU A 120 5.47 -3.17 10.35
C LEU A 120 4.36 -3.95 11.05
N PHE A 121 3.12 -3.50 10.87
CA PHE A 121 1.91 -4.15 11.31
C PHE A 121 1.00 -4.39 10.11
N ILE A 122 0.42 -5.58 10.03
CA ILE A 122 -0.55 -5.96 9.01
C ILE A 122 -1.85 -6.34 9.73
N ASN A 123 -2.95 -5.65 9.42
CA ASN A 123 -4.26 -5.83 10.05
C ASN A 123 -4.19 -5.82 11.59
N GLY A 124 -3.39 -4.89 12.14
CA GLY A 124 -3.22 -4.69 13.59
C GLY A 124 -2.30 -5.69 14.30
N LYS A 125 -1.73 -6.67 13.59
CA LYS A 125 -0.74 -7.61 14.14
C LYS A 125 0.65 -7.22 13.70
N ILE A 126 1.64 -7.40 14.58
CA ILE A 126 3.06 -7.23 14.22
C ILE A 126 3.36 -8.23 13.09
N ALA A 127 3.92 -7.74 11.99
CA ALA A 127 4.38 -8.58 10.91
C ALA A 127 5.81 -9.03 11.21
N GLU A 128 6.07 -10.33 11.03
CA GLU A 128 7.40 -10.88 11.17
C GLU A 128 8.13 -10.80 9.84
N LYS A 129 9.41 -10.48 9.89
CA LYS A 129 10.28 -10.55 8.72
C LYS A 129 10.34 -12.01 8.25
N ILE A 130 10.09 -12.24 6.97
CA ILE A 130 10.22 -13.56 6.37
C ILE A 130 11.61 -13.64 5.73
N GLU A 131 12.48 -14.47 6.31
CA GLU A 131 13.78 -14.79 5.73
C GLU A 131 13.59 -15.78 4.59
N ASN A 132 14.21 -15.49 3.44
CA ASN A 132 14.26 -16.39 2.29
C ASN A 132 15.48 -17.31 2.38
#